data_AF-A0A955PUB0-F1
#
_entry.id   AF-A0A955PUB0-F1
#
_cell.length_a   1.000
_cell.length_b   1.000
_cell.length_c   1.000
_cell.angle_alpha   90.00
_cell.angle_beta   90.00
_cell.angle_gamma   90.00
#
_symmetry.space_group_name_H-M   'P 1'
#
loop_
_entity.id
_entity.type
_entity.pdbx_description
1 polymer ?
#
loop_
_entity_poly.entity_id
_entity_poly.type
_entity_poly.pdbx_seq_one_letter_code
_entity_poly.pdbx_strand_id
1 'polypeptide(L)'
;GEPLGDERFIIKEQGRVTKGTKNTPALLDALSVDIPYLTSIFPQYREYIGECIGVQSKRGCPYDCAFCLYPYIEGKRVRYRPAENVVKDIAQYYHQWGARRSWFTDAQFITGKDAYPQCTEIL
;
A
#
# COMPACT_ATOMS: atom_id res chain seq x y z
N GLY A 1 -4.43 24.76 -0.30
CA GLY A 1 -3.78 23.46 -0.53
C GLY A 1 -2.30 23.69 -0.47
N GLU A 2 -1.56 22.80 0.19
CA GLU A 2 -0.10 22.89 0.28
C GLU A 2 0.55 22.79 -1.11
N PRO A 3 1.63 23.56 -1.39
CA PRO A 3 2.34 23.46 -2.66
C PRO A 3 2.94 22.07 -2.88
N LEU A 4 2.70 21.45 -4.04
CA LEU A 4 3.25 20.13 -4.38
C LEU A 4 4.71 20.16 -4.85
N GLY A 5 5.36 21.33 -4.90
CA GLY A 5 6.68 21.53 -5.52
C GLY A 5 7.76 20.60 -4.97
N ASP A 6 7.71 20.33 -3.66
CA ASP A 6 8.65 19.48 -2.93
C ASP A 6 8.18 18.02 -2.79
N GLU A 7 7.08 17.64 -3.46
CA GLU A 7 6.54 16.28 -3.45
C GLU A 7 6.87 15.52 -4.74
N ARG A 8 6.69 14.20 -4.73
CA ARG A 8 6.94 13.38 -5.92
C ARG A 8 5.70 13.39 -6.82
N PHE A 9 5.72 14.17 -7.90
CA PHE A 9 4.63 14.21 -8.88
C PHE A 9 5.13 14.22 -10.33
N ILE A 10 4.25 13.84 -11.25
CA ILE A 10 4.40 14.04 -12.69
C ILE A 10 3.08 14.59 -13.21
N ILE A 11 3.10 15.81 -13.73
CA ILE A 11 1.91 16.47 -14.32
C ILE A 11 2.24 16.81 -15.77
N LYS A 12 1.29 16.54 -16.68
CA LYS A 12 1.37 16.97 -18.08
C LYS A 12 0.24 17.94 -18.37
N GLU A 13 0.57 19.20 -18.60
CA GLU A 13 -0.37 20.28 -18.93
C GLU A 13 0.07 20.98 -20.22
N GLN A 14 -0.87 21.15 -21.16
CA GLN A 14 -0.62 21.83 -22.44
C GLN A 14 0.65 21.34 -23.18
N GLY A 15 0.94 20.03 -23.09
CA GLY A 15 2.12 19.42 -23.71
C GLY A 15 3.42 19.54 -22.90
N ARG A 16 3.45 20.32 -21.82
CA ARG A 16 4.62 20.45 -20.93
C ARG A 16 4.51 19.46 -19.77
N VAL A 17 5.59 18.70 -19.53
CA VAL A 17 5.70 17.81 -18.37
C VAL A 17 6.48 18.52 -17.27
N THR A 18 5.85 18.67 -16.10
CA THR A 18 6.49 19.16 -14.88
C THR A 18 6.61 18.01 -13.90
N LYS A 19 7.78 17.87 -13.27
CA LYS A 19 8.05 16.84 -12.26
C LYS A 19 8.43 17.52 -10.95
N GLY A 20 8.01 16.95 -9.84
CA GLY A 20 8.44 17.39 -8.52
C GLY A 20 9.89 17.00 -8.21
N THR A 21 10.46 17.60 -7.16
CA THR A 21 11.89 17.47 -6.80
C THR A 21 12.20 16.25 -5.92
N LYS A 22 11.19 15.67 -5.26
CA LYS A 22 11.35 14.52 -4.35
C LYS A 22 11.53 13.21 -5.12
N ASN A 23 12.69 12.60 -4.93
CA ASN A 23 13.05 11.32 -5.55
C ASN A 23 12.92 10.11 -4.61
N THR A 24 12.67 10.34 -3.32
CA THR A 24 12.56 9.28 -2.33
C THR A 24 11.33 8.41 -2.62
N PRO A 25 11.43 7.06 -2.52
CA PRO A 25 10.27 6.19 -2.59
C PRO A 25 9.23 6.55 -1.52
N ALA A 26 7.96 6.25 -1.78
CA ALA A 26 6.93 6.37 -0.76
C ALA A 26 7.33 5.58 0.50
N LEU A 27 7.24 6.26 1.65
CA LEU A 27 7.45 5.70 2.97
C LEU A 27 6.33 4.68 3.24
N LEU A 28 6.71 3.44 3.54
CA LEU A 28 5.76 2.35 3.77
C LEU A 28 5.27 2.30 5.22
N ASP A 29 6.09 2.81 6.10
CA ASP A 29 5.91 3.05 7.53
C ASP A 29 5.14 4.33 7.83
N ALA A 30 5.05 5.28 6.89
CA ALA A 30 4.59 6.63 7.20
C ALA A 30 3.15 6.71 7.70
N LEU A 31 2.19 5.90 7.23
CA LEU A 31 0.80 6.00 7.71
C LEU A 31 0.06 4.65 7.63
N SER A 32 -0.67 4.33 8.70
CA SER A 32 -1.85 3.47 8.64
C SER A 32 -2.93 4.16 7.80
N VAL A 33 -3.85 3.38 7.24
CA VAL A 33 -4.92 3.92 6.38
C VAL A 33 -5.79 4.91 7.16
N ASP A 34 -5.96 6.12 6.58
CA ASP A 34 -6.83 7.17 7.11
C ASP A 34 -8.27 6.95 6.61
N ILE A 35 -9.04 6.18 7.39
CA ILE A 35 -10.44 5.87 7.06
C ILE A 35 -11.33 7.11 7.02
N PRO A 36 -11.28 8.05 7.99
CA PRO A 36 -12.04 9.29 7.90
C PRO A 36 -11.81 10.06 6.60
N TYR A 37 -10.55 10.23 6.18
CA TYR A 37 -10.25 10.89 4.91
C TYR A 37 -10.76 10.09 3.72
N LEU A 38 -10.46 8.78 3.64
CA LEU A 38 -10.89 7.95 2.51
C LEU A 38 -12.41 7.96 2.33
N THR A 39 -13.17 7.82 3.42
CA THR A 39 -14.63 7.84 3.37
C THR A 39 -15.20 9.22 3.03
N SER A 40 -14.45 10.30 3.26
CA SER A 40 -14.85 11.65 2.83
C SER A 40 -14.73 11.87 1.32
N ILE A 41 -13.73 11.26 0.67
CA ILE A 41 -13.48 11.42 -0.78
C ILE A 41 -14.06 10.28 -1.63
N PHE A 42 -14.40 9.15 -1.02
CA PHE A 42 -14.96 7.98 -1.70
C PHE A 42 -16.19 7.44 -0.94
N PRO A 43 -17.33 8.17 -0.94
CA PRO A 43 -18.53 7.78 -0.21
C PRO A 43 -19.16 6.47 -0.70
N GLN A 44 -18.83 6.01 -1.91
CA GLN A 44 -19.28 4.75 -2.50
C GLN A 44 -18.70 3.50 -1.81
N TYR A 45 -17.76 3.64 -0.86
CA TYR A 45 -17.20 2.52 -0.11
C TYR A 45 -18.28 1.61 0.52
N ARG A 46 -19.45 2.16 0.82
CA ARG A 46 -20.58 1.43 1.40
C ARG A 46 -21.08 0.29 0.51
N GLU A 47 -20.95 0.42 -0.80
CA GLU A 47 -21.34 -0.63 -1.77
C GLU A 47 -20.45 -1.88 -1.66
N TYR A 48 -19.27 -1.75 -1.06
CA TYR A 48 -18.30 -2.83 -0.87
C TYR A 48 -18.33 -3.40 0.56
N ILE A 49 -19.24 -2.94 1.42
CA ILE A 49 -19.35 -3.50 2.79
C ILE A 49 -19.79 -4.96 2.70
N GLY A 50 -19.06 -5.82 3.42
CA GLY A 50 -19.27 -7.26 3.40
C GLY A 50 -18.38 -7.98 2.39
N GLU A 51 -17.80 -7.28 1.41
CA GLU A 51 -16.79 -7.85 0.51
C GLU A 51 -15.46 -8.09 1.23
N CYS A 52 -14.56 -8.78 0.53
CA CYS A 52 -13.19 -8.95 1.01
C CYS A 52 -12.43 -7.61 0.87
N ILE A 53 -11.42 -7.35 1.69
CA ILE A 53 -10.58 -6.14 1.57
C ILE A 53 -9.09 -6.45 1.45
N GLY A 54 -8.42 -5.72 0.54
CA GLY A 54 -6.99 -5.83 0.34
C GLY A 54 -6.17 -5.14 1.43
N VAL A 55 -5.15 -5.82 1.94
CA VAL A 55 -4.20 -5.30 2.93
C VAL A 55 -2.80 -5.42 2.36
N GLN A 56 -2.04 -4.32 2.32
CA GLN A 56 -0.65 -4.34 1.88
C GLN A 56 0.26 -4.48 3.10
N SER A 57 1.14 -5.49 3.12
CA SER A 57 2.12 -5.68 4.21
C SER A 57 3.55 -5.30 3.81
N LYS A 58 3.82 -5.21 2.51
CA LYS A 58 5.11 -4.80 1.95
C LYS A 58 4.99 -4.33 0.51
N ARG A 59 6.09 -3.82 -0.05
CA ARG A 59 6.26 -3.65 -1.49
C ARG A 59 7.60 -4.18 -1.96
N GLY A 60 7.58 -4.72 -3.18
CA GLY A 60 8.75 -5.20 -3.89
C GLY A 60 8.84 -6.72 -3.88
N CYS A 61 9.50 -7.25 -4.90
CA CYS A 61 9.68 -8.67 -5.13
C CYS A 61 11.11 -8.93 -5.61
N PRO A 62 11.89 -9.81 -4.94
CA PRO A 62 13.31 -10.03 -5.29
C PRO A 62 13.48 -10.95 -6.50
N TYR A 63 12.40 -11.56 -6.98
CA TYR A 63 12.41 -12.47 -8.12
C TYR A 63 12.38 -11.72 -9.46
N ASP A 64 12.74 -12.41 -10.53
CA ASP A 64 12.81 -11.87 -11.90
C ASP A 64 12.04 -12.74 -12.89
N CYS A 65 10.84 -13.17 -12.49
CA CYS A 65 9.99 -14.03 -13.30
C CYS A 65 9.68 -13.36 -14.65
N ALA A 66 9.92 -14.07 -15.77
CA ALA A 66 9.81 -13.51 -17.12
C ALA A 66 8.43 -12.95 -17.48
N PHE A 67 7.38 -13.36 -16.77
CA PHE A 67 6.00 -12.92 -16.98
C PHE A 67 5.58 -11.76 -16.05
N CYS A 68 6.41 -11.37 -15.08
CA CYS A 68 5.98 -10.58 -13.94
C CYS A 68 6.44 -9.12 -14.02
N LEU A 69 5.51 -8.19 -13.91
CA LEU A 69 5.80 -6.74 -13.86
C LEU A 69 6.02 -6.20 -12.43
N TYR A 70 5.78 -7.00 -11.39
CA TYR A 70 5.88 -6.53 -9.99
C TYR A 70 7.27 -5.97 -9.62
N PRO A 71 8.40 -6.58 -10.01
CA PRO A 71 9.72 -6.01 -9.72
C PRO A 71 9.95 -4.65 -10.38
N TYR A 72 9.24 -4.35 -11.48
CA TYR A 72 9.28 -3.06 -12.16
C TYR A 72 8.36 -2.02 -11.50
N ILE A 73 7.15 -2.43 -11.11
CA ILE A 73 6.13 -1.54 -10.53
C ILE A 73 6.43 -1.23 -9.05
N GLU A 74 6.83 -2.24 -8.28
CA GLU A 74 7.05 -2.11 -6.84
C GLU A 74 8.55 -2.01 -6.45
N GLY A 75 9.44 -2.44 -7.35
CA GLY A 75 10.88 -2.51 -7.13
C GLY A 75 11.40 -3.92 -6.78
N LYS A 76 12.68 -4.17 -7.06
CA LYS A 76 13.35 -5.45 -6.71
C LYS A 76 13.66 -5.61 -5.22
N ARG A 77 13.74 -4.50 -4.47
CA ARG A 77 14.01 -4.53 -3.04
C ARG A 77 12.69 -4.70 -2.27
N VAL A 78 12.61 -5.77 -1.50
CA VAL A 78 11.51 -5.97 -0.55
C VAL A 78 11.63 -4.95 0.58
N ARG A 79 10.56 -4.20 0.80
CA ARG A 79 10.45 -3.23 1.88
C ARG A 79 9.20 -3.54 2.68
N TYR A 80 9.39 -3.86 3.95
CA TYR A 80 8.32 -4.27 4.86
C TYR A 80 7.66 -3.07 5.52
N ARG A 81 6.33 -3.11 5.68
CA ARG A 81 5.62 -2.23 6.62
C ARG A 81 5.81 -2.79 8.04
N PRO A 82 5.85 -1.93 9.08
CA PRO A 82 5.73 -2.41 10.46
C PRO A 82 4.48 -3.28 10.60
N ALA A 83 4.62 -4.47 11.19
CA ALA A 83 3.50 -5.41 11.33
C ALA A 83 2.36 -4.80 12.16
N GLU A 84 2.69 -4.03 13.20
CA GLU A 84 1.73 -3.24 13.98
C GLU A 84 0.81 -2.35 13.11
N ASN A 85 1.34 -1.72 12.06
CA ASN A 85 0.56 -0.87 11.16
C ASN A 85 -0.36 -1.71 10.27
N VAL A 86 0.09 -2.90 9.85
CA VAL A 86 -0.72 -3.85 9.08
C VAL A 86 -1.90 -4.35 9.92
N VAL A 87 -1.63 -4.75 11.17
CA VAL A 87 -2.65 -5.19 12.12
C VAL A 87 -3.61 -4.06 12.45
N LYS A 88 -3.12 -2.83 12.61
CA LYS A 88 -3.95 -1.64 12.83
C LYS A 88 -4.89 -1.38 11.66
N ASP A 89 -4.44 -1.52 10.41
CA ASP A 89 -5.32 -1.40 9.24
C ASP A 89 -6.43 -2.47 9.27
N ILE A 90 -6.07 -3.74 9.51
CA ILE A 90 -7.04 -4.84 9.63
C ILE A 90 -8.05 -4.57 10.75
N ALA A 91 -7.60 -4.13 11.92
CA ALA A 91 -8.45 -3.80 13.06
C ALA A 91 -9.40 -2.63 12.74
N GLN A 92 -8.92 -1.59 12.04
CA GLN A 92 -9.77 -0.48 11.59
C GLN A 92 -10.89 -0.99 10.68
N TYR A 93 -10.59 -1.84 9.69
CA TYR A 93 -11.60 -2.40 8.80
C TYR A 93 -12.60 -3.28 9.55
N TYR A 94 -12.13 -4.08 10.51
CA TYR A 94 -12.99 -4.92 11.34
C TYR A 94 -13.97 -4.08 12.18
N HIS A 95 -13.47 -3.06 12.89
CA HIS A 95 -14.27 -2.27 13.82
C HIS A 95 -15.17 -1.25 13.13
N GLN A 96 -14.71 -0.63 12.03
CA GLN A 96 -15.45 0.44 11.37
C GLN A 96 -16.41 -0.08 10.29
N TRP A 97 -16.01 -1.13 9.55
CA TRP A 97 -16.77 -1.63 8.40
C TRP A 97 -17.32 -3.04 8.59
N GLY A 98 -17.03 -3.69 9.71
CA GLY A 98 -17.45 -5.07 9.95
C GLY A 98 -16.75 -6.08 9.04
N ALA A 99 -15.59 -5.73 8.46
CA ALA A 99 -14.86 -6.63 7.58
C ALA A 99 -14.48 -7.93 8.32
N ARG A 100 -14.61 -9.07 7.63
CA ARG A 100 -14.26 -10.41 8.15
C ARG A 100 -13.33 -11.18 7.24
N ARG A 101 -13.08 -10.66 6.04
CA ARG A 101 -12.28 -11.30 5.01
C ARG A 101 -11.29 -10.28 4.48
N SER A 102 -10.02 -10.63 4.51
CA SER A 102 -8.93 -9.80 4.00
C SER A 102 -8.00 -10.66 3.15
N TRP A 103 -7.35 -10.05 2.15
CA TRP A 103 -6.26 -10.69 1.40
C TRP A 103 -5.04 -9.79 1.38
N PHE A 104 -3.85 -10.38 1.33
CA PHE A 104 -2.62 -9.61 1.15
C PHE A 104 -2.45 -9.20 -0.31
N THR A 105 -2.37 -7.90 -0.58
CA THR A 105 -2.20 -7.33 -1.93
C THR A 105 -0.74 -7.28 -2.38
N ASP A 106 0.17 -7.87 -1.60
CA ASP A 106 1.58 -7.94 -1.93
C ASP A 106 1.82 -8.81 -3.18
N ALA A 107 2.92 -8.56 -3.90
CA ALA A 107 3.38 -9.44 -4.98
C ALA A 107 3.46 -10.92 -4.57
N GLN A 108 3.94 -11.17 -3.34
CA GLN A 108 4.01 -12.46 -2.67
C GLN A 108 3.96 -12.21 -1.16
N PHE A 109 3.01 -12.76 -0.39
CA PHE A 109 2.98 -12.55 1.07
C PHE A 109 4.23 -13.11 1.77
N ILE A 110 4.66 -14.31 1.37
CA ILE A 110 5.84 -14.99 1.90
C ILE A 110 6.88 -15.11 0.78
N THR A 111 7.80 -14.15 0.69
CA THR A 111 8.86 -14.12 -0.34
C THR A 111 10.04 -15.05 -0.05
N GLY A 112 10.01 -15.75 1.08
CA GLY A 112 11.10 -16.61 1.56
C GLY A 112 11.21 -16.62 3.08
N LYS A 113 12.19 -17.34 3.62
CA LYS A 113 12.41 -17.49 5.07
C LYS A 113 12.56 -16.16 5.82
N ASP A 114 13.12 -15.15 5.17
CA ASP A 114 13.36 -13.84 5.77
C ASP A 114 12.04 -13.08 6.01
N ALA A 115 10.94 -13.47 5.35
CA ALA A 115 9.63 -12.89 5.58
C ALA A 115 8.93 -13.48 6.83
N TYR A 116 9.40 -14.62 7.37
CA TYR A 116 8.71 -15.34 8.44
C TYR A 116 8.46 -14.49 9.69
N PRO A 117 9.44 -13.72 10.22
CA PRO A 117 9.21 -12.91 11.41
C PRO A 117 8.03 -11.96 11.26
N GLN A 118 7.95 -11.25 10.13
CA GLN A 118 6.85 -10.32 9.86
C GLN A 118 5.52 -11.06 9.65
N CYS A 119 5.51 -12.15 8.87
CA CYS A 119 4.29 -12.91 8.63
C CYS A 119 3.71 -13.51 9.92
N THR A 120 4.57 -13.98 10.83
CA THR A 120 4.15 -14.51 12.13
C THR A 120 3.65 -13.40 13.07
N GLU A 121 4.17 -12.18 12.98
CA GLU A 121 3.66 -11.06 13.78
C GLU A 121 2.30 -10.54 13.29
N ILE A 122 2.01 -10.69 11.98
CA ILE A 122 0.75 -10.24 11.37
C ILE A 122 -0.40 -11.25 11.60
N LEU A 123 -0.10 -12.55 11.63
CA LEU A 123 -1.07 -13.65 11.72
C LEU A 123 -1.40 -14.05 13.16
#